data_AF-S8EME0-F1
#
_entry.id   AF-S8EME0-F1
#
_cell.length_a   1.000
_cell.length_b   1.000
_cell.length_c   1.000
_cell.angle_alpha   90.00
_cell.angle_beta   90.00
_cell.angle_gamma   90.00
#
_symmetry.space_group_name_H-M   'P 1'
#
loop_
_entity.id
_entity.type
_entity.pdbx_description
1 polymer ?
#
loop_
_entity_poly.entity_id
_entity_poly.type
_entity_poly.pdbx_seq_one_letter_code
_entity_poly.pdbx_strand_id
1 'polypeptide(L)'
;MAGLRMSIVICATSFLLGLLFTHWTADSRTLWKSPETQTDARLWAAAAYYAVLARMPAWLAYTYAAVASVGALTILWSLRDGRAGNLMFDGGSIFLYGAAAYVYMHDVLPNIFTNFTYLTFPSQSPSASMPSSGSSSTPGVPPFPAYLRGPTLQLASSHLVCSVMLTGVILLQAGRWWAERADEDGDEDGMVEDGEEATTTRETSPAPPESKKTR
;
A
#
# COMPACT_ATOMS: atom_id res chain seq x y z
N MET A 1 3.05 16.87 17.07
CA MET A 1 1.99 15.84 16.84
C MET A 1 2.04 15.18 15.45
N ALA A 2 2.68 15.80 14.44
CA ALA A 2 2.86 15.23 13.10
C ALA A 2 3.50 13.82 13.11
N GLY A 3 4.57 13.64 13.88
CA GLY A 3 5.25 12.33 14.03
C GLY A 3 4.35 11.19 14.51
N LEU A 4 3.36 11.46 15.38
CA LEU A 4 2.40 10.43 15.83
C LEU A 4 1.53 9.97 14.66
N ARG A 5 0.98 10.90 13.86
CA ARG A 5 0.12 10.58 12.71
C ARG A 5 0.88 9.73 11.69
N MET A 6 2.11 10.14 11.35
CA MET A 6 2.97 9.37 10.44
C MET A 6 3.25 7.96 10.97
N SER A 7 3.55 7.81 12.27
CA SER A 7 3.83 6.50 12.87
C SER A 7 2.64 5.54 12.77
N ILE A 8 1.42 6.04 12.98
CA ILE A 8 0.19 5.25 12.86
C ILE A 8 -0.04 4.83 11.40
N VAL A 9 0.17 5.74 10.45
CA VAL A 9 0.04 5.44 9.02
C VAL A 9 1.05 4.37 8.61
N ILE A 10 2.32 4.53 8.96
CA ILE A 10 3.39 3.56 8.65
C ILE A 10 3.11 2.21 9.29
N CYS A 11 2.65 2.18 10.54
CA CYS A 11 2.30 0.93 11.23
C CYS A 11 1.14 0.21 10.54
N ALA A 12 0.06 0.94 10.23
CA ALA A 12 -1.09 0.38 9.54
C ALA A 12 -0.72 -0.12 8.13
N THR A 13 -0.03 0.68 7.31
CA THR A 13 0.37 0.27 5.95
C THR A 13 1.35 -0.90 5.96
N SER A 14 2.27 -0.96 6.92
CA SER A 14 3.19 -2.09 7.09
C SER A 14 2.44 -3.38 7.44
N PHE A 15 1.42 -3.31 8.29
CA PHE A 15 0.56 -4.45 8.59
C PHE A 15 -0.17 -4.95 7.34
N LEU A 16 -0.78 -4.05 6.57
CA LEU A 16 -1.48 -4.39 5.32
C LEU A 16 -0.52 -4.99 4.27
N LEU A 17 0.69 -4.43 4.13
CA LEU A 17 1.74 -5.00 3.28
C LEU A 17 2.17 -6.39 3.75
N GLY A 18 2.28 -6.60 5.06
CA GLY A 18 2.53 -7.93 5.63
C GLY A 18 1.49 -8.95 5.18
N LEU A 19 0.20 -8.58 5.17
CA LEU A 19 -0.88 -9.43 4.66
C LEU A 19 -0.73 -9.69 3.15
N LEU A 20 -0.45 -8.67 2.34
CA LEU A 20 -0.19 -8.86 0.90
C LEU A 20 1.02 -9.78 0.65
N PHE A 21 2.07 -9.69 1.47
CA PHE A 21 3.22 -10.60 1.39
C PHE A 21 2.86 -12.05 1.74
N THR A 22 1.80 -12.31 2.52
CA THR A 22 1.33 -13.69 2.69
C THR A 22 0.73 -14.24 1.40
N HIS A 23 -0.01 -13.42 0.64
CA HIS A 23 -0.56 -13.80 -0.68
C HIS A 23 0.53 -14.05 -1.72
N TRP A 24 1.69 -13.40 -1.60
CA TRP A 24 2.86 -13.63 -2.46
C TRP A 24 3.27 -15.11 -2.56
N THR A 25 3.04 -15.90 -1.52
CA THR A 25 3.30 -17.34 -1.53
C THR A 25 2.53 -18.03 -2.68
N ALA A 26 1.31 -17.62 -2.97
CA ALA A 26 0.53 -18.08 -4.11
C ALA A 26 0.84 -17.27 -5.39
N ASP A 27 0.89 -15.94 -5.31
CA ASP A 27 1.05 -15.04 -6.46
C ASP A 27 2.35 -15.30 -7.25
N SER A 28 3.46 -15.59 -6.55
CA SER A 28 4.76 -15.86 -7.18
C SER A 28 4.76 -17.12 -8.06
N ARG A 29 3.84 -18.05 -7.83
CA ARG A 29 3.67 -19.27 -8.63
C ARG A 29 2.92 -19.03 -9.93
N THR A 30 2.19 -17.92 -10.03
CA THR A 30 1.33 -17.60 -11.17
C THR A 30 1.99 -16.58 -12.09
N LEU A 31 2.51 -15.47 -11.56
CA LEU A 31 3.00 -14.34 -12.35
C LEU A 31 4.36 -14.59 -13.02
N TRP A 32 5.35 -15.10 -12.29
CA TRP A 32 6.77 -15.14 -12.75
C TRP A 32 7.22 -16.49 -13.32
N LYS A 33 6.27 -17.34 -13.72
CA LYS A 33 6.56 -18.60 -14.39
C LYS A 33 5.96 -18.59 -15.79
N SER A 34 6.81 -18.75 -16.81
CA SER A 34 6.42 -18.64 -18.21
C SER A 34 5.27 -19.60 -18.56
N PRO A 35 4.29 -19.18 -19.40
CA PRO A 35 3.11 -19.97 -19.79
C PRO A 35 3.44 -21.38 -20.30
N GLU A 36 4.57 -21.53 -20.98
CA GLU A 36 5.06 -22.79 -21.59
C GLU A 36 5.53 -23.80 -20.54
N THR A 37 5.84 -23.34 -19.33
CA THR A 37 6.24 -24.14 -18.16
C THR A 37 5.25 -24.04 -16.99
N GLN A 38 4.07 -23.44 -17.23
CA GLN A 38 3.05 -23.18 -16.22
C GLN A 38 2.26 -24.47 -15.99
N THR A 39 2.89 -25.42 -15.29
CA THR A 39 2.29 -26.72 -14.95
C THR A 39 0.96 -26.51 -14.23
N ASP A 40 -0.05 -27.30 -14.60
CA ASP A 40 -1.38 -27.27 -13.97
C ASP A 40 -1.31 -27.36 -12.44
N ALA A 41 -0.35 -28.12 -11.91
CA ALA A 41 -0.08 -28.25 -10.48
C ALA A 41 0.17 -26.90 -9.76
N ARG A 42 0.82 -25.93 -10.41
CA ARG A 42 1.10 -24.61 -9.81
C ARG A 42 -0.15 -23.76 -9.72
N LEU A 43 -0.95 -23.76 -10.78
CA LEU A 43 -2.24 -23.05 -10.84
C LEU A 43 -3.22 -23.66 -9.83
N TRP A 44 -3.24 -25.00 -9.71
CA TRP A 44 -3.97 -25.69 -8.66
C TRP A 44 -3.51 -25.30 -7.25
N ALA A 45 -2.21 -25.20 -7.00
CA ALA A 45 -1.69 -24.78 -5.70
C ALA A 45 -2.10 -23.33 -5.35
N ALA A 46 -2.05 -22.41 -6.31
CA ALA A 46 -2.50 -21.03 -6.10
C ALA A 46 -4.02 -20.96 -5.88
N ALA A 47 -4.81 -21.68 -6.70
CA ALA A 47 -6.26 -21.75 -6.55
C ALA A 47 -6.68 -22.39 -5.22
N ALA A 48 -5.91 -23.38 -4.73
CA ALA A 48 -6.10 -23.96 -3.41
C ALA A 48 -5.91 -22.95 -2.29
N TYR A 49 -4.86 -22.14 -2.35
CA TYR A 49 -4.65 -21.05 -1.42
C TYR A 49 -5.82 -20.05 -1.42
N TYR A 50 -6.26 -19.59 -2.60
CA TYR A 50 -7.37 -18.64 -2.68
C TYR A 50 -8.71 -19.22 -2.24
N ALA A 51 -8.95 -20.52 -2.43
CA ALA A 51 -10.14 -21.18 -1.91
C ALA A 51 -10.14 -21.27 -0.38
N VAL A 52 -8.96 -21.47 0.24
CA VAL A 52 -8.81 -21.38 1.70
C VAL A 52 -9.09 -19.95 2.17
N LEU A 53 -8.53 -18.96 1.47
CA LEU A 53 -8.76 -17.54 1.76
C LEU A 53 -10.25 -17.15 1.64
N ALA A 54 -10.95 -17.66 0.62
CA ALA A 54 -12.39 -17.43 0.41
C ALA A 54 -13.27 -17.99 1.54
N ARG A 55 -12.78 -19.00 2.27
CA ARG A 55 -13.48 -19.70 3.36
C ARG A 55 -13.01 -19.27 4.75
N MET A 56 -12.11 -18.28 4.84
CA MET A 56 -11.65 -17.77 6.12
C MET A 56 -12.81 -17.18 6.93
N PRO A 57 -12.78 -17.29 8.26
CA PRO A 57 -13.82 -16.74 9.10
C PRO A 57 -13.87 -15.22 8.99
N ALA A 58 -15.08 -14.66 8.97
CA ALA A 58 -15.33 -13.25 8.67
C ALA A 58 -14.63 -12.25 9.63
N TRP A 59 -14.33 -12.67 10.87
CA TRP A 59 -13.63 -11.82 11.84
C TRP A 59 -12.21 -11.42 11.38
N LEU A 60 -11.54 -12.25 10.58
CA LEU A 60 -10.26 -11.90 9.98
C LEU A 60 -10.43 -10.78 8.94
N ALA A 61 -11.50 -10.82 8.14
CA ALA A 61 -11.82 -9.76 7.19
C ALA A 61 -12.16 -8.45 7.91
N TYR A 62 -12.87 -8.51 9.04
CA TYR A 62 -13.13 -7.32 9.87
C TYR A 62 -11.85 -6.74 10.47
N THR A 63 -10.92 -7.59 10.90
CA THR A 63 -9.62 -7.13 11.42
C THR A 63 -8.83 -6.40 10.32
N TYR A 64 -8.81 -6.95 9.11
CA TYR A 64 -8.18 -6.33 7.96
C TYR A 64 -8.81 -4.97 7.61
N ALA A 65 -10.14 -4.91 7.53
CA ALA A 65 -10.88 -3.68 7.28
C ALA A 65 -10.68 -2.63 8.39
N ALA A 66 -10.59 -3.06 9.66
CA ALA A 66 -10.35 -2.16 10.79
C ALA A 66 -8.99 -1.49 10.68
N VAL A 67 -7.91 -2.24 10.45
CA VAL A 67 -6.56 -1.66 10.27
C VAL A 67 -6.52 -0.75 9.03
N ALA A 68 -7.17 -1.16 7.94
CA ALA A 68 -7.27 -0.35 6.74
C ALA A 68 -8.03 0.98 7.00
N SER A 69 -9.09 0.94 7.80
CA SER A 69 -9.84 2.16 8.15
C SER A 69 -9.03 3.09 9.06
N VAL A 70 -8.27 2.56 10.02
CA VAL A 70 -7.41 3.37 10.91
C VAL A 70 -6.34 4.09 10.10
N GLY A 71 -5.68 3.38 9.16
CA GLY A 71 -4.72 3.99 8.24
C GLY A 71 -5.35 5.11 7.41
N ALA A 72 -6.48 4.84 6.75
CA ALA A 72 -7.19 5.82 5.92
C ALA A 72 -7.62 7.06 6.71
N LEU A 73 -8.26 6.88 7.86
CA LEU A 73 -8.72 7.97 8.71
C LEU A 73 -7.56 8.83 9.22
N THR A 74 -6.42 8.22 9.51
CA THR A 74 -5.24 8.96 9.97
C THR A 74 -4.64 9.81 8.86
N ILE A 75 -4.54 9.30 7.62
CA ILE A 75 -4.06 10.11 6.48
C ILE A 75 -5.05 11.25 6.17
N LEU A 76 -6.36 10.99 6.22
CA LEU A 76 -7.39 12.03 6.03
C LEU A 76 -7.34 13.10 7.12
N TRP A 77 -7.10 12.69 8.38
CA TRP A 77 -6.90 13.63 9.47
C TRP A 77 -5.63 14.47 9.26
N SER A 78 -4.56 13.84 8.78
CA SER A 78 -3.30 14.53 8.48
C SER A 78 -3.46 15.58 7.37
N LEU A 79 -4.24 15.32 6.32
CA LEU A 79 -4.44 16.27 5.22
C LEU A 79 -5.03 17.61 5.67
N ARG A 80 -5.85 17.61 6.74
CA ARG A 80 -6.52 18.82 7.25
C ARG A 80 -5.56 19.87 7.83
N ASP A 81 -4.30 19.51 8.09
CA ASP A 81 -3.29 20.42 8.64
C ASP A 81 -2.88 21.54 7.68
N GLY A 82 -3.13 21.39 6.36
CA GLY A 82 -3.04 22.47 5.38
C GLY A 82 -1.65 23.06 5.11
N ARG A 83 -0.59 22.60 5.77
CA ARG A 83 0.81 23.01 5.52
C ARG A 83 1.25 22.55 4.12
N ALA A 84 1.96 23.41 3.39
CA ALA A 84 2.33 23.15 1.98
C ALA A 84 3.12 21.82 1.79
N GLY A 85 4.12 21.56 2.64
CA GLY A 85 4.87 20.29 2.61
C GLY A 85 3.99 19.08 2.94
N ASN A 86 3.12 19.22 3.93
CA ASN A 86 2.17 18.18 4.33
C ASN A 86 1.18 17.83 3.20
N LEU A 87 0.73 18.82 2.43
CA LEU A 87 -0.27 18.64 1.38
C LEU A 87 0.22 17.77 0.22
N MET A 88 1.47 17.93 -0.21
CA MET A 88 2.02 17.20 -1.37
C MET A 88 2.22 15.71 -1.03
N PHE A 89 2.77 15.41 0.15
CA PHE A 89 3.01 14.03 0.58
C PHE A 89 1.72 13.32 1.05
N ASP A 90 0.84 14.00 1.79
CA ASP A 90 -0.43 13.42 2.21
C ASP A 90 -1.39 13.23 1.03
N GLY A 91 -1.44 14.18 0.08
CA GLY A 91 -2.26 14.06 -1.12
C GLY A 91 -1.88 12.83 -1.96
N GLY A 92 -0.59 12.64 -2.23
CA GLY A 92 -0.08 11.45 -2.92
C GLY A 92 -0.38 10.16 -2.14
N SER A 93 -0.22 10.19 -0.80
CA SER A 93 -0.51 9.05 0.06
C SER A 93 -2.00 8.68 0.03
N ILE A 94 -2.91 9.64 0.06
CA ILE A 94 -4.36 9.41 -0.05
C ILE A 94 -4.70 8.81 -1.40
N PHE A 95 -4.13 9.33 -2.48
CA PHE A 95 -4.38 8.80 -3.81
C PHE A 95 -3.93 7.33 -3.92
N LEU A 96 -2.71 7.01 -3.51
CA LEU A 96 -2.19 5.63 -3.55
C LEU A 96 -2.97 4.69 -2.62
N TYR A 97 -3.26 5.12 -1.40
CA TYR A 97 -4.01 4.32 -0.44
C TYR A 97 -5.45 4.07 -0.92
N GLY A 98 -6.11 5.11 -1.45
CA GLY A 98 -7.45 5.04 -2.02
C GLY A 98 -7.49 4.15 -3.27
N ALA A 99 -6.50 4.25 -4.16
CA ALA A 99 -6.38 3.38 -5.32
C ALA A 99 -6.18 1.90 -4.90
N ALA A 100 -5.34 1.64 -3.90
CA ALA A 100 -5.14 0.29 -3.35
C ALA A 100 -6.44 -0.26 -2.76
N ALA A 101 -7.17 0.56 -2.00
CA ALA A 101 -8.47 0.18 -1.44
C ALA A 101 -9.51 -0.09 -2.54
N TYR A 102 -9.54 0.74 -3.59
CA TYR A 102 -10.43 0.56 -4.73
C TYR A 102 -10.17 -0.76 -5.46
N VAL A 103 -8.90 -1.03 -5.83
CA VAL A 103 -8.50 -2.30 -6.46
C VAL A 103 -8.85 -3.49 -5.57
N TYR A 104 -8.62 -3.38 -4.26
CA TYR A 104 -8.95 -4.47 -3.34
C TYR A 104 -10.47 -4.72 -3.25
N MET A 105 -11.28 -3.67 -3.18
CA MET A 105 -12.73 -3.79 -3.08
C MET A 105 -13.40 -4.24 -4.38
N HIS A 106 -12.88 -3.82 -5.54
CA HIS A 106 -13.52 -4.06 -6.84
C HIS A 106 -12.93 -5.23 -7.61
N ASP A 107 -11.64 -5.54 -7.44
CA ASP A 107 -11.00 -6.64 -8.16
C ASP A 107 -10.76 -7.84 -7.23
N VAL A 108 -10.16 -7.63 -6.05
CA VAL A 108 -9.72 -8.73 -5.17
C VAL A 108 -10.91 -9.45 -4.53
N LEU A 109 -11.75 -8.73 -3.77
CA LEU A 109 -12.86 -9.35 -3.04
C LEU A 109 -13.86 -10.04 -3.97
N PRO A 110 -14.37 -9.41 -5.05
CA PRO A 110 -15.36 -10.05 -5.90
C PRO A 110 -14.79 -11.26 -6.64
N ASN A 111 -13.52 -11.20 -7.06
CA ASN A 111 -12.86 -12.32 -7.72
C ASN A 111 -12.72 -13.53 -6.78
N ILE A 112 -12.27 -13.32 -5.54
CA ILE A 112 -12.16 -14.37 -4.52
C ILE A 112 -13.54 -15.03 -4.28
N PHE A 113 -14.56 -14.21 -3.98
CA PHE A 113 -15.86 -14.75 -3.58
C PHE A 113 -16.61 -15.43 -4.74
N THR A 114 -16.42 -14.95 -5.97
CA THR A 114 -17.11 -15.51 -7.15
C THR A 114 -16.43 -16.79 -7.65
N ASN A 115 -15.11 -16.81 -7.72
CA ASN A 115 -14.38 -17.90 -8.41
C ASN A 115 -13.87 -19.00 -7.48
N PHE A 116 -13.62 -18.70 -6.19
CA PHE A 116 -12.87 -19.61 -5.31
C PHE A 116 -13.68 -20.16 -4.12
N THR A 117 -14.79 -19.53 -3.73
CA THR A 117 -15.65 -19.99 -2.61
C THR A 117 -16.13 -21.44 -2.79
N TYR A 118 -16.63 -21.75 -3.98
CA TYR A 118 -17.22 -23.05 -4.32
C TYR A 118 -16.25 -23.98 -5.06
N LEU A 119 -14.96 -23.62 -5.12
CA LEU A 119 -13.97 -24.43 -5.82
C LEU A 119 -13.83 -25.78 -5.10
N THR A 120 -14.17 -26.85 -5.82
CA THR A 120 -14.01 -28.23 -5.35
C THR A 120 -12.70 -28.76 -5.90
N PHE A 121 -11.84 -29.24 -5.02
CA PHE A 121 -10.59 -29.86 -5.44
C PHE A 121 -10.85 -31.30 -5.88
N PRO A 122 -10.18 -31.77 -6.95
CA PRO A 122 -10.08 -33.19 -7.20
C PRO A 122 -9.52 -33.82 -5.93
N SER A 123 -10.34 -34.60 -5.22
CA SER A 123 -9.84 -35.43 -4.13
C SER A 123 -8.72 -36.28 -4.71
N GLN A 124 -7.53 -36.27 -4.10
CA GLN A 124 -6.53 -37.30 -4.36
C GLN A 124 -7.10 -38.62 -3.85
N SER A 125 -8.03 -39.22 -4.61
CA SER A 125 -8.51 -40.58 -4.38
C SER A 125 -7.47 -41.52 -4.96
N PRO A 126 -6.81 -42.37 -4.16
CA PRO A 126 -5.87 -43.36 -4.66
C PRO A 126 -6.64 -44.56 -5.24
N SER A 127 -7.23 -44.41 -6.43
CA SER A 127 -7.51 -45.48 -7.41
C SER A 127 -8.56 -45.05 -8.42
N ALA A 128 -8.13 -44.87 -9.67
CA ALA A 128 -8.83 -45.38 -10.84
C ALA A 128 -7.94 -45.11 -12.06
N SER A 129 -7.22 -46.16 -12.46
CA SER A 129 -6.53 -46.26 -13.74
C SER A 129 -7.50 -45.98 -14.90
N MET A 130 -7.21 -44.95 -15.72
CA MET A 130 -7.75 -44.79 -17.08
C MET A 130 -6.65 -44.21 -17.99
N PRO A 131 -6.70 -44.49 -19.32
CA PRO A 131 -5.52 -44.52 -20.18
C PRO A 131 -5.00 -43.13 -20.55
N SER A 132 -3.68 -43.07 -20.64
CA SER A 132 -2.89 -41.92 -21.04
C SER A 132 -3.11 -41.56 -22.51
N SER A 133 -3.90 -40.53 -22.76
CA SER A 133 -3.94 -39.81 -24.02
C SER A 133 -3.01 -38.59 -23.96
N GLY A 134 -1.74 -38.82 -24.26
CA GLY A 134 -0.82 -37.86 -24.91
C GLY A 134 -0.86 -36.37 -24.55
N SER A 135 -0.99 -35.98 -23.28
CA SER A 135 -0.69 -34.61 -22.85
C SER A 135 0.41 -34.61 -21.80
N SER A 136 1.33 -33.67 -21.90
CA SER A 136 2.52 -33.44 -21.07
C SER A 136 2.18 -33.01 -19.61
N SER A 137 1.09 -33.52 -19.05
CA SER A 137 0.70 -33.31 -17.66
C SER A 137 1.43 -34.30 -16.76
N THR A 138 1.96 -33.81 -15.64
CA THR A 138 2.55 -34.63 -14.58
C THR A 138 1.55 -35.73 -14.17
N PRO A 139 1.95 -37.02 -14.16
CA PRO A 139 1.01 -38.11 -13.88
C PRO A 139 0.34 -37.89 -12.51
N GLY A 140 -0.99 -37.69 -12.51
CA GLY A 140 -1.81 -37.61 -11.30
C GLY A 140 -2.53 -36.27 -11.04
N VAL A 141 -2.28 -35.19 -11.80
CA VAL A 141 -2.99 -33.91 -11.64
C VAL A 141 -3.87 -33.63 -12.85
N PRO A 142 -5.20 -33.41 -12.69
CA PRO A 142 -6.07 -33.09 -13.81
C PRO A 142 -5.72 -31.71 -14.40
N PRO A 143 -5.98 -31.49 -15.69
CA PRO A 143 -5.69 -30.21 -16.35
C PRO A 143 -6.41 -29.06 -15.63
N PHE A 144 -5.74 -27.92 -15.52
CA PHE A 144 -6.29 -26.77 -14.82
C PHE A 144 -7.45 -26.16 -15.65
N PRO A 145 -8.60 -25.82 -15.04
CA PRO A 145 -9.73 -25.31 -15.79
C PRO A 145 -9.41 -23.97 -16.48
N ALA A 146 -9.62 -23.89 -17.80
CA ALA A 146 -9.29 -22.70 -18.59
C ALA A 146 -10.00 -21.43 -18.09
N TYR A 147 -11.24 -21.55 -17.61
CA TYR A 147 -12.03 -20.43 -17.10
C TYR A 147 -11.48 -19.84 -15.78
N LEU A 148 -10.73 -20.61 -14.98
CA LEU A 148 -10.11 -20.13 -13.74
C LEU A 148 -8.75 -19.48 -13.97
N ARG A 149 -8.15 -19.63 -15.15
CA ARG A 149 -6.79 -19.14 -15.41
C ARG A 149 -6.74 -17.61 -15.37
N GLY A 150 -7.69 -16.96 -16.06
CA GLY A 150 -7.85 -15.50 -16.01
C GLY A 150 -8.02 -14.98 -14.58
N PRO A 151 -9.05 -15.44 -13.84
CA PRO A 151 -9.29 -15.04 -12.45
C PRO A 151 -8.09 -15.22 -11.52
N THR A 152 -7.38 -16.34 -11.62
CA THR A 152 -6.20 -16.65 -10.79
C THR A 152 -5.04 -15.69 -11.06
N LEU A 153 -4.79 -15.37 -12.34
CA LEU A 153 -3.74 -14.43 -12.73
C LEU A 153 -4.12 -12.99 -12.38
N GLN A 154 -5.37 -12.61 -12.61
CA GLN A 154 -5.89 -11.30 -12.25
C GLN A 154 -5.74 -11.04 -10.75
N LEU A 155 -6.11 -12.01 -9.91
CA LEU A 155 -6.00 -11.89 -8.46
C LEU A 155 -4.55 -11.65 -8.01
N ALA A 156 -3.60 -12.41 -8.56
CA ALA A 156 -2.19 -12.22 -8.27
C ALA A 156 -1.67 -10.84 -8.72
N SER A 157 -2.10 -10.36 -9.89
CA SER A 157 -1.75 -9.03 -10.37
C SER A 157 -2.35 -7.91 -9.50
N SER A 158 -3.59 -8.06 -9.03
CA SER A 158 -4.24 -7.08 -8.14
C SER A 158 -3.53 -7.00 -6.79
N HIS A 159 -3.12 -8.12 -6.19
CA HIS A 159 -2.31 -8.12 -4.97
C HIS A 159 -0.97 -7.41 -5.16
N LEU A 160 -0.31 -7.64 -6.30
CA LEU A 160 0.94 -6.95 -6.64
C LEU A 160 0.71 -5.44 -6.77
N VAL A 161 -0.33 -5.01 -7.49
CA VAL A 161 -0.69 -3.59 -7.64
C VAL A 161 -0.94 -2.94 -6.28
N CYS A 162 -1.75 -3.56 -5.42
CA CYS A 162 -1.96 -3.07 -4.05
C CYS A 162 -0.64 -2.97 -3.26
N SER A 163 0.25 -3.95 -3.40
CA SER A 163 1.55 -3.95 -2.70
C SER A 163 2.45 -2.80 -3.15
N VAL A 164 2.52 -2.54 -4.46
CA VAL A 164 3.26 -1.40 -5.01
C VAL A 164 2.68 -0.07 -4.52
N MET A 165 1.35 0.08 -4.55
CA MET A 165 0.68 1.30 -4.09
C MET A 165 0.95 1.56 -2.60
N LEU A 166 0.81 0.55 -1.74
CA LEU A 166 1.06 0.70 -0.30
C LEU A 166 2.54 0.91 0.02
N THR A 167 3.46 0.32 -0.75
CA THR A 167 4.89 0.63 -0.67
C THR A 167 5.15 2.10 -1.01
N GLY A 168 4.48 2.62 -2.05
CA GLY A 168 4.51 4.04 -2.39
C GLY A 168 4.00 4.94 -1.25
N VAL A 169 2.98 4.52 -0.50
CA VAL A 169 2.53 5.25 0.71
C VAL A 169 3.66 5.31 1.74
N ILE A 170 4.33 4.19 2.05
CA ILE A 170 5.46 4.20 2.99
C ILE A 170 6.58 5.12 2.50
N LEU A 171 6.91 5.08 1.22
CA LEU A 171 7.94 5.95 0.63
C LEU A 171 7.58 7.44 0.74
N LEU A 172 6.31 7.82 0.51
CA LEU A 172 5.86 9.20 0.66
C LEU A 172 5.89 9.66 2.11
N GLN A 173 5.51 8.79 3.05
CA GLN A 173 5.60 9.10 4.49
C GLN A 173 7.05 9.22 4.97
N ALA A 174 7.96 8.39 4.43
CA ALA A 174 9.39 8.52 4.69
C ALA A 174 9.98 9.80 4.07
N GLY A 175 9.56 10.16 2.85
CA GLY A 175 9.97 11.39 2.17
C GLY A 175 9.50 12.63 2.92
N ARG A 176 8.29 12.58 3.48
CA ARG A 176 7.78 13.62 4.37
C ARG A 176 8.65 13.78 5.62
N TRP A 177 8.98 12.67 6.30
CA TRP A 177 9.84 12.72 7.48
C TRP A 177 11.21 13.31 7.16
N TRP A 178 11.78 12.97 5.99
CA TRP A 178 13.05 13.54 5.55
C TRP A 178 12.94 15.04 5.25
N ALA A 179 11.86 15.47 4.58
CA ALA A 179 11.62 16.88 4.28
C ALA A 179 11.40 17.72 5.55
N GLU A 180 10.62 17.21 6.52
CA GLU A 180 10.40 17.89 7.80
C GLU A 180 11.71 18.11 8.56
N ARG A 181 12.65 17.15 8.49
CA ARG A 181 13.96 17.27 9.14
C ARG A 181 14.89 18.29 8.47
N ALA A 182 14.85 18.39 7.14
CA ALA A 182 15.66 19.36 6.41
C ALA A 182 15.20 20.81 6.68
N ASP A 183 13.91 21.03 6.90
CA ASP A 183 13.37 22.33 7.30
C ASP A 183 13.80 22.68 8.74
N GLU A 184 13.81 21.71 9.67
CA GLU A 184 14.27 21.90 11.05
C GLU A 184 15.76 22.29 11.13
N ASP A 185 16.63 21.57 10.42
CA ASP A 185 18.08 21.85 10.43
C ASP A 185 18.41 23.25 9.84
N GLY A 186 17.66 23.70 8.83
CA GLY A 186 17.85 25.02 8.20
C GLY A 186 17.36 26.21 9.04
N ASP A 187 16.28 26.02 9.80
CA ASP A 187 15.76 27.04 10.73
C ASP A 187 16.69 27.21 11.95
N GLU A 188 17.38 26.16 12.39
CA GLU A 188 18.38 26.23 13.46
C GLU A 188 19.62 27.03 13.05
N ASP A 189 20.16 26.83 11.84
CA ASP A 189 21.32 27.58 11.34
C ASP A 189 21.01 29.09 11.14
N GLY A 190 19.80 29.43 10.68
CA GLY A 190 19.37 30.83 10.51
C GLY A 190 19.17 31.59 11.83
N MET A 191 18.76 30.90 12.90
CA MET A 191 18.64 31.48 14.25
C MET A 191 20.01 31.75 14.92
N VAL A 192 21.06 31.04 14.51
CA VAL A 192 22.43 31.28 15.01
C VAL A 192 23.04 32.52 14.35
N GLU A 193 22.80 32.75 13.05
CA GLU A 193 23.28 33.96 12.36
C GLU A 193 22.59 35.26 12.84
N ASP A 194 21.27 35.24 13.11
CA ASP A 194 20.55 36.42 13.62
C ASP A 194 20.85 36.72 15.12
N GLY A 195 21.49 35.79 15.84
CA GLY A 195 21.89 35.94 17.24
C GLY A 195 23.24 36.65 17.47
N GLU A 196 24.05 36.84 16.42
CA GLU A 196 25.41 37.39 16.55
C GLU A 196 25.54 38.89 16.20
N GLU A 197 24.50 39.57 15.69
CA GLU A 197 24.52 41.01 15.39
C GLU A 197 23.93 41.93 16.49
N ALA A 198 23.94 41.51 17.76
CA ALA A 198 23.40 42.31 18.86
C ALA A 198 24.47 42.85 19.84
N THR A 199 25.61 43.41 19.40
CA THR A 199 26.36 44.37 20.23
C THR A 199 27.32 45.26 19.43
N THR A 200 27.27 46.59 19.66
CA THR A 200 28.14 47.71 19.14
C THR A 200 27.51 48.45 17.95
N THR A 201 26.99 49.69 18.00
CA THR A 201 27.32 50.88 18.81
C THR A 201 26.10 51.82 18.86
N ARG A 202 25.92 52.45 20.02
CA ARG A 202 24.98 53.53 20.30
C ARG A 202 25.58 54.86 19.85
N GLU A 203 24.98 55.58 18.90
CA GLU A 203 25.00 57.06 18.86
C GLU A 203 23.82 57.65 18.05
N THR A 204 22.93 58.31 18.82
CA THR A 204 22.39 59.66 18.57
C THR A 204 21.40 59.88 17.42
N SER A 205 20.11 59.87 17.78
CA SER A 205 19.01 60.54 17.08
C SER A 205 19.23 62.07 17.05
N PRO A 206 18.71 62.75 16.00
CA PRO A 206 17.73 63.78 16.33
C PRO A 206 16.47 63.70 15.46
N ALA A 207 15.33 63.88 16.12
CA ALA A 207 14.02 64.14 15.53
C ALA A 207 13.82 65.67 15.28
N PRO A 208 12.75 66.11 14.61
CA PRO A 208 12.75 67.13 13.56
C PRO A 208 12.32 68.53 14.06
N PRO A 209 12.32 69.56 13.19
CA PRO A 209 11.42 70.70 13.38
C PRO A 209 10.34 70.81 12.30
N GLU A 210 9.20 71.25 12.82
CA GLU A 210 7.86 71.36 12.27
C GLU A 210 7.60 72.71 11.58
N SER A 211 6.64 72.70 10.63
CA SER A 211 5.79 73.80 10.17
C SER A 211 6.32 74.83 9.14
N LYS A 212 5.57 74.99 8.04
CA LYS A 212 4.70 76.17 7.87
C LYS A 212 3.65 76.01 6.76
N LYS A 213 2.52 76.63 7.05
CA LYS A 213 1.20 76.64 6.42
C LYS A 213 1.11 77.70 5.30
N THR A 214 0.14 77.53 4.39
CA THR A 214 -0.52 78.55 3.51
C THR A 214 0.35 79.14 2.38
N ARG A 215 -0.14 79.37 1.15
CA ARG A 215 -1.47 79.77 0.65
C ARG A 215 -1.61 79.34 -0.81
#